data_AF-A0ABD5GA17-F1
#
_entry.id   AF-A0ABD5GA17-F1
#
_cell.length_a   1.000
_cell.length_b   1.000
_cell.length_c   1.000
_cell.angle_alpha   90.00
_cell.angle_beta   90.00
_cell.angle_gamma   90.00
#
_symmetry.space_group_name_H-M   'P 1'
#
loop_
_entity.id
_entity.type
_entity.pdbx_description
1 polymer ?
#
loop_
_entity_poly.entity_id
_entity_poly.type
_entity_poly.pdbx_seq_one_letter_code
_entity_poly.pdbx_strand_id
1 'polypeptide(L)'
;MLESCKNAQERWGGVHQLIDRWLQERQELIGVFTRLDHSPEVPSPEALQGFCEVLVDYVSAGHFEVYEQLMNEARAFGDQRGLELAKQIYPRIEAITEAALGFNDCCDGSENREICFKTELKRLGQLLHERFDLEDCLIEVLHTAHQDQATQLA
;
A
#
# COMPACT_ATOMS: atom_id res chain seq x y z
N MET A 1 -5.43 -10.47 27.12
CA MET A 1 -4.74 -11.71 26.73
C MET A 1 -5.25 -12.08 25.35
N LEU A 2 -4.52 -11.70 24.30
CA LEU A 2 -4.94 -11.94 22.93
C LEU A 2 -4.48 -13.33 22.54
N GLU A 3 -5.46 -14.16 22.20
CA GLU A 3 -5.35 -15.59 22.02
C GLU A 3 -4.38 -15.93 20.89
N SER A 4 -3.40 -16.76 21.23
CA SER A 4 -2.42 -17.34 20.32
C SER A 4 -3.12 -18.04 19.15
N CYS A 5 -2.96 -17.55 17.92
CA CYS A 5 -3.36 -18.27 16.69
C CYS A 5 -2.81 -19.70 16.73
N LYS A 6 -3.66 -20.73 16.52
CA LYS A 6 -3.33 -22.12 16.88
C LYS A 6 -2.76 -22.96 15.74
N ASN A 7 -2.87 -22.56 14.47
CA ASN A 7 -2.13 -23.21 13.37
C ASN A 7 -1.70 -22.22 12.27
N ALA A 8 -0.79 -22.65 11.39
CA ALA A 8 -0.24 -21.83 10.31
C ALA A 8 -1.31 -21.43 9.27
N GLN A 9 -2.33 -22.28 9.07
CA GLN A 9 -3.41 -22.05 8.12
C GLN A 9 -4.36 -20.91 8.56
N GLU A 10 -4.78 -20.86 9.82
CA GLU A 10 -5.63 -19.79 10.37
C GLU A 10 -4.90 -18.44 10.29
N ARG A 11 -3.58 -18.44 10.57
CA ARG A 11 -2.76 -17.23 10.45
C ARG A 11 -2.67 -16.77 9.00
N TRP A 12 -2.31 -17.66 8.08
CA TRP A 12 -2.23 -17.35 6.65
C TRP A 12 -3.57 -16.84 6.11
N GLY A 13 -4.69 -17.49 6.48
CA GLY A 13 -6.03 -17.06 6.08
C GLY A 13 -6.42 -15.66 6.58
N GLY A 14 -6.01 -15.29 7.80
CA GLY A 14 -6.21 -13.95 8.33
C GLY A 14 -5.41 -12.88 7.59
N VAL A 15 -4.14 -13.18 7.28
CA VAL A 15 -3.27 -12.29 6.48
C VAL A 15 -3.80 -12.16 5.04
N HIS A 16 -4.31 -13.25 4.46
CA HIS A 16 -4.91 -13.23 3.13
C HIS A 16 -6.11 -12.28 3.04
N GLN A 17 -7.03 -12.36 4.01
CA GLN A 17 -8.19 -11.46 4.08
C GLN A 17 -7.79 -9.98 4.28
N LEU A 18 -6.71 -9.74 5.03
CA LEU A 18 -6.15 -8.40 5.19
C LEU A 18 -5.60 -7.87 3.84
N ILE A 19 -4.87 -8.69 3.10
CA ILE A 19 -4.33 -8.33 1.78
C ILE A 19 -5.47 -8.05 0.80
N ASP A 20 -6.50 -8.90 0.75
CA ASP A 20 -7.66 -8.70 -0.14
C ASP A 20 -8.34 -7.34 0.09
N ARG A 21 -8.56 -6.97 1.37
CA ARG A 21 -9.11 -5.66 1.74
C ARG A 21 -8.20 -4.52 1.30
N TRP A 22 -6.91 -4.64 1.52
CA TRP A 22 -5.96 -3.59 1.13
C TRP A 22 -5.81 -3.44 -0.39
N LEU A 23 -5.91 -4.54 -1.15
CA LEU A 23 -5.98 -4.50 -2.61
C LEU A 23 -7.28 -3.84 -3.10
N GLN A 24 -8.38 -3.96 -2.34
CA GLN A 24 -9.61 -3.22 -2.64
C GLN A 24 -9.45 -1.71 -2.44
N GLU A 25 -8.76 -1.29 -1.37
CA GLU A 25 -8.39 0.12 -1.13
C GLU A 25 -7.46 0.64 -2.24
N ARG A 26 -6.52 -0.18 -2.72
CA ARG A 26 -5.69 0.15 -3.90
C ARG A 26 -6.54 0.44 -5.13
N GLN A 27 -7.53 -0.41 -5.41
CA GLN A 27 -8.43 -0.20 -6.55
C GLN A 27 -9.24 1.09 -6.42
N GLU A 28 -9.68 1.42 -5.20
CA GLU A 28 -10.35 2.70 -4.93
C GLU A 28 -9.43 3.88 -5.23
N LEU A 29 -8.19 3.84 -4.72
CA LEU A 29 -7.17 4.86 -4.98
C LEU A 29 -6.93 5.06 -6.48
N ILE A 30 -6.74 3.95 -7.23
CA ILE A 30 -6.56 3.99 -8.68
C ILE A 30 -7.79 4.61 -9.37
N GLY A 31 -8.99 4.25 -8.90
CA GLY A 31 -10.25 4.78 -9.44
C GLY A 31 -10.35 6.30 -9.25
N VAL A 32 -10.04 6.81 -8.05
CA VAL A 32 -10.04 8.26 -7.77
C VAL A 32 -8.95 8.97 -8.56
N PHE A 33 -7.73 8.42 -8.58
CA PHE A 33 -6.60 8.96 -9.34
C PHE A 33 -6.94 9.12 -10.82
N THR A 34 -7.49 8.07 -11.44
CA THR A 34 -7.84 8.04 -12.87
C THR A 34 -8.87 9.10 -13.22
N ARG A 35 -9.86 9.32 -12.34
CA ARG A 35 -10.85 10.40 -12.53
C ARG A 35 -10.20 11.78 -12.50
N LEU A 36 -9.22 11.99 -11.64
CA LEU A 36 -8.48 13.25 -11.55
C LEU A 36 -7.54 13.47 -12.74
N ASP A 37 -6.82 12.44 -13.18
CA ASP A 37 -5.87 12.53 -14.30
C ASP A 37 -6.58 12.77 -15.64
N HIS A 38 -7.78 12.20 -15.84
CA HIS A 38 -8.58 12.39 -17.05
C HIS A 38 -9.50 13.61 -17.05
N SER A 39 -9.58 14.34 -15.94
CA SER A 39 -10.38 15.57 -15.88
C SER A 39 -9.72 16.67 -16.73
N PRO A 40 -10.39 17.22 -17.75
CA PRO A 40 -9.87 18.37 -18.49
C PRO A 40 -9.88 19.65 -17.65
N GLU A 41 -10.77 19.70 -16.64
CA GLU A 41 -10.96 20.82 -15.73
C GLU A 41 -10.08 20.68 -14.49
N VAL A 42 -9.80 21.82 -13.84
CA VAL A 42 -9.16 21.83 -12.53
C VAL A 42 -10.08 21.08 -11.55
N PRO A 43 -9.57 20.11 -10.77
CA PRO A 43 -10.40 19.41 -9.81
C PRO A 43 -10.92 20.36 -8.74
N SER A 44 -12.15 20.13 -8.27
CA SER A 44 -12.69 20.89 -7.16
C SER A 44 -11.86 20.63 -5.89
N PRO A 45 -11.82 21.58 -4.94
CA PRO A 45 -11.15 21.38 -3.65
C PRO A 45 -11.62 20.11 -2.93
N GLU A 46 -12.91 19.78 -3.02
CA GLU A 46 -13.51 18.59 -2.41
C GLU A 46 -13.04 17.30 -3.10
N ALA A 47 -12.94 17.29 -4.43
CA ALA A 47 -12.42 16.14 -5.17
C ALA A 47 -10.94 15.89 -4.86
N LEU A 48 -10.18 16.97 -4.68
CA LEU A 48 -8.77 16.90 -4.28
C LEU A 48 -8.61 16.37 -2.85
N GLN A 49 -9.40 16.91 -1.92
CA GLN A 49 -9.44 16.47 -0.52
C GLN A 49 -9.75 14.98 -0.43
N GLY A 50 -10.79 14.52 -1.13
CA GLY A 50 -11.18 13.11 -1.12
C GLY A 50 -10.11 12.17 -1.70
N PHE A 51 -9.36 12.63 -2.71
CA PHE A 51 -8.20 11.86 -3.21
C PHE A 51 -7.08 11.77 -2.18
N CYS A 52 -6.75 12.89 -1.53
CA CYS A 52 -5.75 12.93 -0.48
C CYS A 52 -6.11 12.02 0.70
N GLU A 53 -7.38 12.00 1.12
CA GLU A 53 -7.87 11.09 2.16
C GLU A 53 -7.63 9.63 1.78
N VAL A 54 -8.10 9.20 0.61
CA VAL A 54 -7.88 7.82 0.12
C VAL A 54 -6.39 7.48 -0.04
N LEU A 55 -5.58 8.43 -0.51
CA LEU A 55 -4.13 8.25 -0.65
C LEU A 55 -3.46 8.02 0.70
N VAL A 56 -3.76 8.88 1.69
CA VAL A 56 -3.19 8.82 3.04
C VAL A 56 -3.64 7.55 3.75
N ASP A 57 -4.92 7.18 3.63
CA ASP A 57 -5.45 5.95 4.21
C ASP A 57 -4.73 4.73 3.61
N TYR A 58 -4.61 4.65 2.29
CA TYR A 58 -3.93 3.55 1.60
C TYR A 58 -2.45 3.41 1.96
N VAL A 59 -1.70 4.53 2.01
CA VAL A 59 -0.28 4.48 2.41
C VAL A 59 -0.12 4.09 3.87
N SER A 60 -1.02 4.56 4.73
CA SER A 60 -1.00 4.30 6.18
C SER A 60 -1.33 2.84 6.50
N ALA A 61 -2.36 2.27 5.85
CA ALA A 61 -2.74 0.86 6.02
C ALA A 61 -1.57 -0.08 5.68
N GLY A 62 -0.80 0.24 4.64
CA GLY A 62 0.43 -0.47 4.30
C GLY A 62 1.42 -0.52 5.47
N HIS A 63 1.82 0.65 5.98
CA HIS A 63 2.85 0.77 7.03
C HIS A 63 2.42 0.27 8.40
N PHE A 64 1.18 0.52 8.81
CA PHE A 64 0.72 0.26 10.18
C PHE A 64 0.00 -1.09 10.36
N GLU A 65 -0.36 -1.77 9.28
CA GLU A 65 -1.08 -3.05 9.36
C GLU A 65 -0.43 -4.10 8.44
N VAL A 66 -0.46 -3.88 7.12
CA VAL A 66 -0.18 -4.94 6.13
C VAL A 66 1.26 -5.42 6.16
N TYR A 67 2.21 -4.49 6.09
CA TYR A 67 3.64 -4.82 6.07
C TYR A 67 4.09 -5.55 7.33
N GLU A 68 3.54 -5.20 8.49
CA GLU A 68 3.84 -5.90 9.74
C GLU A 68 3.33 -7.34 9.69
N GLN A 69 2.11 -7.57 9.20
CA GLN A 69 1.52 -8.90 9.10
C GLN A 69 2.27 -9.79 8.10
N LEU A 70 2.64 -9.27 6.93
CA LEU A 70 3.48 -9.99 5.96
C LEU A 70 4.82 -10.43 6.58
N MET A 71 5.48 -9.53 7.30
CA MET A 71 6.74 -9.84 7.97
C MET A 71 6.58 -10.84 9.13
N ASN A 72 5.46 -10.78 9.86
CA ASN A 72 5.12 -11.73 10.91
C ASN A 72 4.83 -13.13 10.34
N GLU A 73 4.18 -13.20 9.19
CA GLU A 73 3.94 -14.45 8.47
C GLU A 73 5.26 -15.07 8.03
N ALA A 74 6.10 -14.33 7.28
CA ALA A 74 7.40 -14.83 6.85
C ALA A 74 8.29 -15.29 8.02
N ARG A 75 8.26 -14.59 9.17
CA ARG A 75 8.92 -15.06 10.41
C ARG A 75 8.36 -16.38 10.93
N ALA A 76 7.04 -16.57 10.87
CA ALA A 76 6.37 -17.77 11.37
C ALA A 76 6.68 -19.01 10.50
N PHE A 77 6.83 -18.82 9.18
CA PHE A 77 7.23 -19.85 8.24
C PHE A 77 8.76 -20.03 8.13
N GLY A 78 9.54 -19.15 8.78
CA GLY A 78 11.00 -19.21 8.77
C GLY A 78 11.62 -18.78 7.43
N ASP A 79 10.92 -17.98 6.64
CA ASP A 79 11.40 -17.49 5.34
C ASP A 79 12.39 -16.34 5.50
N GLN A 80 13.63 -16.71 5.83
CA GLN A 80 14.72 -15.77 5.98
C GLN A 80 15.04 -15.01 4.68
N ARG A 81 14.83 -15.64 3.51
CA ARG A 81 15.13 -15.03 2.21
C ARG A 81 14.10 -13.97 1.86
N GLY A 82 12.81 -14.24 2.10
CA GLY A 82 11.76 -13.25 1.95
C GLY A 82 11.97 -12.04 2.86
N LEU A 83 12.31 -12.27 4.13
CA LEU A 83 12.61 -11.20 5.09
C LEU A 83 13.81 -10.33 4.64
N GLU A 84 14.82 -10.91 3.99
CA GLU A 84 15.96 -10.17 3.45
C GLU A 84 15.59 -9.34 2.23
N LEU A 85 14.77 -9.88 1.32
CA LEU A 85 14.24 -9.13 0.18
C LEU A 85 13.38 -7.95 0.64
N ALA A 86 12.50 -8.19 1.62
CA ALA A 86 11.63 -7.16 2.15
C ALA A 86 12.42 -5.96 2.67
N LYS A 87 13.54 -6.20 3.39
CA LYS A 87 14.45 -5.14 3.87
C LYS A 87 15.07 -4.30 2.74
N GLN A 88 15.19 -4.84 1.53
CA GLN A 88 15.70 -4.09 0.37
C GLN A 88 14.59 -3.24 -0.28
N ILE A 89 13.34 -3.71 -0.21
CA ILE A 89 12.17 -3.04 -0.78
C ILE A 89 11.66 -1.91 0.13
N TYR A 90 11.64 -2.11 1.45
CA TYR A 90 11.10 -1.15 2.42
C TYR A 90 11.59 0.29 2.24
N PRO A 91 12.90 0.57 2.09
CA PRO A 91 13.39 1.94 1.96
C PRO A 91 12.80 2.66 0.74
N ARG A 92 12.51 1.93 -0.34
CA ARG A 92 11.91 2.52 -1.53
C ARG A 92 10.43 2.82 -1.32
N ILE A 93 9.71 1.93 -0.65
CA ILE A 93 8.31 2.16 -0.27
C ILE A 93 8.20 3.38 0.66
N GLU A 94 9.06 3.48 1.68
CA GLU A 94 9.10 4.63 2.60
C GLU A 94 9.33 5.95 1.84
N ALA A 95 10.29 5.99 0.92
CA ALA A 95 10.55 7.17 0.10
C ALA A 95 9.35 7.57 -0.77
N ILE A 96 8.58 6.59 -1.27
CA ILE A 96 7.35 6.87 -2.02
C ILE A 96 6.24 7.37 -1.10
N THR A 97 6.12 6.83 0.11
CA THR A 97 5.18 7.32 1.13
C THR A 97 5.48 8.77 1.51
N GLU A 98 6.74 9.13 1.72
CA GLU A 98 7.14 10.53 1.98
C GLU A 98 6.72 11.45 0.83
N ALA A 99 6.88 11.01 -0.42
CA ALA A 99 6.43 11.78 -1.58
C ALA A 99 4.90 11.91 -1.64
N ALA A 100 4.15 10.87 -1.27
CA ALA A 100 2.70 10.91 -1.19
C ALA A 100 2.20 11.87 -0.09
N LEU A 101 2.86 11.89 1.07
CA LEU A 101 2.56 12.86 2.13
C LEU A 101 2.92 14.29 1.71
N GLY A 102 4.06 14.49 1.04
CA GLY A 102 4.43 15.80 0.50
C GLY A 102 3.44 16.31 -0.55
N PHE A 103 2.84 15.41 -1.34
CA PHE A 103 1.75 15.73 -2.24
C PHE A 103 0.50 16.18 -1.47
N ASN A 104 0.12 15.47 -0.41
CA ASN A 104 -1.00 15.85 0.45
C ASN A 104 -0.80 17.26 1.03
N ASP A 105 0.38 17.56 1.55
CA ASP A 105 0.70 18.88 2.11
C ASP A 105 0.65 19.99 1.05
N CYS A 106 1.11 19.71 -0.18
CA CYS A 106 0.97 20.64 -1.30
C CYS A 106 -0.49 20.92 -1.67
N CYS A 107 -1.36 19.91 -1.54
CA CYS A 107 -2.78 20.07 -1.78
C CYS A 107 -3.46 20.93 -0.73
N ASP A 108 -2.97 20.99 0.51
CA ASP A 108 -3.52 21.84 1.57
C ASP A 108 -3.11 23.32 1.44
N GLY A 109 -2.02 23.63 0.72
CA GLY A 109 -1.55 25.01 0.47
C GLY A 109 -2.54 25.87 -0.33
N SER A 110 -2.73 27.14 0.07
CA SER A 110 -3.80 28.01 -0.44
C SER A 110 -3.46 28.83 -1.70
N GLU A 111 -2.18 29.03 -2.05
CA GLU A 111 -1.82 30.07 -3.05
C GLU A 111 -1.37 29.55 -4.43
N ASN A 112 -1.00 28.27 -4.60
CA ASN A 112 -0.52 27.71 -5.88
C ASN A 112 -1.01 26.28 -6.20
N ARG A 113 -2.15 25.90 -5.61
CA ARG A 113 -2.71 24.54 -5.62
C ARG A 113 -2.83 23.94 -7.03
N GLU A 114 -3.34 24.68 -8.01
CA GLU A 114 -3.62 24.15 -9.36
C GLU A 114 -2.37 23.81 -10.20
N ILE A 115 -1.35 24.68 -10.17
CA ILE A 115 -0.12 24.52 -10.97
C ILE A 115 0.77 23.42 -10.37
N CYS A 116 0.85 23.39 -9.03
CA CYS A 116 1.53 22.33 -8.30
C CYS A 116 0.84 20.98 -8.54
N PHE A 117 -0.50 20.94 -8.48
CA PHE A 117 -1.27 19.71 -8.58
C PHE A 117 -1.03 18.93 -9.88
N LYS A 118 -1.14 19.53 -11.07
CA LYS A 118 -1.02 18.75 -12.32
C LYS A 118 0.38 18.12 -12.51
N THR A 119 1.42 18.81 -12.07
CA THR A 119 2.80 18.32 -12.19
C THR A 119 3.07 17.24 -11.13
N GLU A 120 2.70 17.52 -9.88
CA GLU A 120 2.91 16.57 -8.78
C GLU A 120 1.98 15.35 -8.87
N LEU A 121 0.77 15.46 -9.42
CA LEU A 121 -0.13 14.32 -9.65
C LEU A 121 0.48 13.32 -10.62
N LYS A 122 1.07 13.79 -11.73
CA LYS A 122 1.75 12.92 -12.70
C LYS A 122 2.95 12.22 -12.08
N ARG A 123 3.75 12.96 -11.32
CA ARG A 123 4.88 12.41 -10.58
C ARG A 123 4.42 11.38 -9.55
N LEU A 124 3.38 11.68 -8.79
CA LEU A 124 2.78 10.77 -7.82
C LEU A 124 2.28 9.50 -8.49
N GLY A 125 1.61 9.59 -9.65
CA GLY A 125 1.15 8.42 -10.41
C GLY A 125 2.28 7.46 -10.79
N GLN A 126 3.43 8.00 -11.22
CA GLN A 126 4.62 7.17 -11.53
C GLN A 126 5.16 6.47 -10.28
N LEU A 127 5.24 7.20 -9.16
CA LEU A 127 5.70 6.64 -7.88
C LEU A 127 4.72 5.60 -7.34
N LEU A 128 3.41 5.82 -7.48
CA LEU A 128 2.39 4.86 -7.08
C LEU A 128 2.47 3.57 -7.91
N HIS A 129 2.71 3.67 -9.22
CA HIS A 129 2.91 2.50 -10.05
C HIS A 129 4.10 1.66 -9.58
N GLU A 130 5.24 2.31 -9.34
CA GLU A 130 6.41 1.62 -8.77
C GLU A 130 6.11 1.03 -7.39
N ARG A 131 5.37 1.76 -6.54
CA ARG A 131 4.95 1.24 -5.24
C ARG A 131 4.11 -0.02 -5.38
N PHE A 132 3.15 -0.05 -6.32
CA PHE A 132 2.32 -1.23 -6.54
C PHE A 132 3.16 -2.44 -6.96
N ASP A 133 4.14 -2.27 -7.85
CA ASP A 133 5.06 -3.35 -8.26
C ASP A 133 5.87 -3.89 -7.06
N LEU A 134 6.35 -2.99 -6.20
CA LEU A 134 7.10 -3.36 -4.99
C LEU A 134 6.21 -4.10 -3.98
N GLU A 135 4.97 -3.66 -3.81
CA GLU A 135 4.00 -4.29 -2.92
C GLU A 135 3.55 -5.66 -3.43
N ASP A 136 3.35 -5.80 -4.74
CA ASP A 136 3.05 -7.10 -5.36
C ASP A 136 4.22 -8.07 -5.18
N CYS A 137 5.46 -7.58 -5.30
CA CYS A 137 6.64 -8.37 -4.98
C CYS A 137 6.68 -8.80 -3.50
N LEU A 138 6.31 -7.91 -2.56
CA LEU A 138 6.20 -8.26 -1.14
C LEU A 138 5.13 -9.31 -0.89
N ILE A 139 3.94 -9.18 -1.48
CA ILE A 139 2.85 -10.15 -1.33
C ILE A 139 3.29 -11.51 -1.88
N GLU A 140 3.89 -11.53 -3.06
CA GLU A 140 4.31 -12.77 -3.70
C GLU A 140 5.33 -13.53 -2.83
N VAL A 141 6.34 -12.80 -2.34
CA VAL A 141 7.46 -13.41 -1.63
C VAL A 141 7.14 -13.71 -0.17
N LEU A 142 6.34 -12.89 0.50
CA LEU A 142 6.07 -13.02 1.94
C LEU A 142 4.74 -13.70 2.26
N HIS A 143 3.86 -13.90 1.27
CA HIS A 143 2.54 -14.49 1.50
C HIS A 143 2.18 -15.60 0.52
N THR A 144 2.22 -15.35 -0.79
CA THR A 144 1.88 -16.38 -1.80
C THR A 144 2.81 -17.58 -1.70
N ALA A 145 4.11 -17.34 -1.45
CA ALA A 145 5.11 -18.40 -1.26
C ALA A 145 4.79 -19.38 -0.12
N HIS A 146 3.97 -18.98 0.86
CA HIS A 146 3.59 -19.81 2.01
C HIS A 146 2.28 -20.58 1.80
N GLN A 147 1.55 -20.37 0.70
CA GLN A 147 0.24 -20.98 0.46
C GLN A 147 0.28 -22.52 0.55
N ASP A 148 1.26 -23.14 -0.10
CA ASP A 148 1.41 -24.60 -0.11
C ASP A 148 1.79 -25.15 1.28
N GLN A 149 2.67 -24.44 2.01
CA GLN A 149 3.06 -24.81 3.36
C GLN A 149 1.91 -24.66 4.35
N ALA A 150 1.10 -23.61 4.23
CA ALA A 150 -0.08 -23.41 5.07
C ALA A 150 -1.13 -24.51 4.84
N THR A 151 -1.28 -24.99 3.61
CA THR A 151 -2.18 -26.09 3.24
C THR A 151 -1.68 -27.45 3.73
N GLN A 152 -0.37 -27.65 3.82
CA GLN A 152 0.23 -28.89 4.35
C GLN A 152 0.22 -28.97 5.89
N LEU A 153 0.12 -27.81 6.57
CA LEU A 153 0.10 -27.69 8.03
C LEU A 153 -1.32 -27.54 8.62
N ALA A 154 -2.34 -27.65 7.77
CA ALA A 154 -3.78 -27.64 8.09
C ALA A 154 -4.25 -28.98 8.67
#